data_AF-A0A560DP90-F1
#
_entry.id   AF-A0A560DP90-F1
#
_cell.length_a   1.000
_cell.length_b   1.000
_cell.length_c   1.000
_cell.angle_alpha   90.00
_cell.angle_beta   90.00
_cell.angle_gamma   90.00
#
_symmetry.space_group_name_H-M   'P 1'
#
loop_
_entity.id
_entity.type
_entity.pdbx_description
1 polymer ?
#
loop_
_entity_poly.entity_id
_entity_poly.type
_entity_poly.pdbx_seq_one_letter_code
_entity_poly.pdbx_strand_id
1 'polypeptide(L)'
;MTSNSLIRIAAATIILVSAASPVDAASCKASIWRVQAKLDAAIEKNAGAHGWGTESLAALRNHQPTPRSLARAEGASGAQFLLALDALDRARAANRSSDIAGCRRELSEATTLLQKHPQ
;
A
#
# COMPACT_ATOMS: atom_id res chain seq x y z
N MET A 1 -25.33 -60.24 -29.49
CA MET A 1 -25.53 -59.35 -28.33
C MET A 1 -24.56 -59.77 -27.24
N THR A 2 -23.56 -58.94 -26.94
CA THR A 2 -22.99 -58.74 -25.60
C THR A 2 -21.98 -57.59 -25.69
N SER A 3 -22.48 -56.41 -25.39
CA SER A 3 -21.72 -55.18 -25.15
C SER A 3 -20.70 -55.41 -24.04
N ASN A 4 -19.41 -55.18 -24.31
CA ASN A 4 -18.41 -55.00 -23.25
C ASN A 4 -17.23 -54.09 -23.66
N SER A 5 -17.35 -53.38 -24.79
CA SER A 5 -16.24 -52.61 -25.36
C SER A 5 -16.27 -51.10 -25.05
N LEU A 6 -17.13 -50.64 -24.14
CA LEU A 6 -17.25 -49.21 -23.79
C LEU A 6 -16.67 -48.85 -22.41
N ILE A 7 -16.24 -49.83 -21.62
CA ILE A 7 -15.77 -49.58 -20.24
C ILE A 7 -14.25 -49.35 -20.15
N ARG A 8 -13.49 -49.54 -21.24
CA ARG A 8 -12.01 -49.43 -21.21
C ARG A 8 -11.43 -48.18 -21.89
N ILE A 9 -12.27 -47.26 -22.37
CA ILE A 9 -11.83 -45.94 -22.86
C ILE A 9 -12.34 -44.82 -21.93
N ALA A 10 -12.46 -45.11 -20.64
CA ALA A 10 -12.86 -44.15 -19.61
C ALA A 10 -11.78 -43.93 -18.54
N ALA A 11 -10.52 -44.31 -18.82
CA ALA A 11 -9.46 -44.35 -17.81
C ALA A 11 -8.20 -43.53 -18.15
N ALA A 12 -8.23 -42.63 -19.15
CA ALA A 12 -7.01 -41.96 -19.61
C ALA A 12 -7.11 -40.43 -19.85
N THR A 13 -8.11 -39.73 -19.30
CA THR A 13 -8.25 -38.27 -19.50
C THR A 13 -8.66 -37.52 -18.25
N ILE A 14 -8.08 -37.86 -17.10
CA ILE A 14 -8.19 -37.03 -15.89
C ILE A 14 -6.77 -36.82 -15.37
N ILE A 15 -6.52 -35.61 -14.90
CA ILE A 15 -5.26 -35.10 -14.32
C ILE A 15 -4.34 -34.43 -15.36
N LEU A 16 -4.83 -33.34 -15.93
CA LEU A 16 -3.98 -32.15 -16.09
C LEU A 16 -4.74 -30.93 -15.54
N VAL A 17 -5.09 -31.01 -14.26
CA VAL A 17 -5.35 -29.78 -13.48
C VAL A 17 -3.98 -29.17 -13.26
N SER A 18 -3.60 -28.30 -14.18
CA SER A 18 -2.47 -27.40 -14.01
C SER A 18 -2.65 -26.72 -12.66
N ALA A 19 -1.78 -27.06 -11.71
CA ALA A 19 -1.54 -26.26 -10.53
C ALA A 19 -0.98 -24.92 -11.01
N ALA A 20 -1.86 -24.05 -11.52
CA ALA A 20 -1.62 -22.63 -11.53
C ALA A 20 -1.73 -22.19 -10.07
N SER A 21 -0.71 -22.55 -9.28
CA SER A 21 -0.35 -21.76 -8.12
C SER A 21 -0.35 -20.32 -8.61
N PRO A 22 -1.06 -19.38 -7.97
CA PRO A 22 -0.84 -17.99 -8.30
C PRO A 22 0.67 -17.80 -8.16
N VAL A 23 1.35 -17.57 -9.29
CA VAL A 23 2.65 -16.91 -9.25
C VAL A 23 2.29 -15.58 -8.63
N ASP A 24 2.43 -15.48 -7.31
CA ASP A 24 2.57 -14.21 -6.64
C ASP A 24 3.84 -13.62 -7.24
N ALA A 25 3.68 -13.00 -8.41
CA ALA A 25 4.70 -12.15 -9.00
C ALA A 25 5.14 -11.25 -7.86
N ALA A 26 6.45 -11.28 -7.56
CA ALA A 26 6.99 -10.61 -6.38
C ALA A 26 6.38 -9.21 -6.31
N SER A 27 5.53 -8.94 -5.32
CA SER A 27 4.79 -7.67 -5.23
C SER A 27 5.11 -6.99 -3.92
N CYS A 28 5.06 -5.66 -3.94
CA CYS A 28 5.20 -4.86 -2.73
C CYS A 28 3.89 -4.64 -1.99
N LYS A 29 2.77 -5.23 -2.43
CA LYS A 29 1.43 -4.86 -1.96
C LYS A 29 1.34 -4.87 -0.43
N ALA A 30 1.75 -5.96 0.21
CA ALA A 30 1.74 -6.08 1.67
C ALA A 30 2.60 -5.02 2.38
N SER A 31 3.78 -4.71 1.83
CA SER A 31 4.68 -3.70 2.39
C SER A 31 4.14 -2.28 2.20
N ILE A 32 3.52 -1.98 1.06
CA ILE A 32 2.83 -0.70 0.82
C ILE A 32 1.73 -0.51 1.87
N TRP A 33 0.87 -1.51 2.08
CA TRP A 33 -0.19 -1.44 3.09
C TRP A 33 0.36 -1.19 4.50
N ARG A 34 1.45 -1.89 4.88
CA ARG A 34 2.07 -1.73 6.19
C ARG A 34 2.68 -0.33 6.39
N VAL A 35 3.42 0.17 5.40
CA VAL A 35 4.03 1.51 5.47
C VAL A 35 2.96 2.59 5.45
N GLN A 36 1.89 2.41 4.66
CA GLN A 36 0.75 3.32 4.66
C GLN A 36 0.11 3.41 6.04
N ALA A 37 -0.24 2.28 6.66
CA ALA A 37 -0.85 2.27 7.98
C ALA A 37 0.04 2.95 9.04
N LYS A 38 1.36 2.75 8.96
CA LYS A 38 2.31 3.41 9.86
C LYS A 38 2.38 4.92 9.63
N LEU A 39 2.38 5.35 8.37
CA LEU A 39 2.39 6.77 8.00
C LEU A 39 1.11 7.47 8.42
N ASP A 40 -0.05 6.86 8.17
CA ASP A 40 -1.36 7.40 8.56
C ASP A 40 -1.44 7.55 10.08
N ALA A 41 -1.01 6.54 10.85
CA ALA A 41 -0.96 6.61 12.31
C ALA A 41 0.00 7.70 12.83
N ALA A 42 1.13 7.92 12.15
CA ALA A 42 2.08 8.96 12.53
C ALA A 42 1.52 10.38 12.28
N ILE A 43 0.85 10.58 11.14
CA ILE A 43 0.18 11.85 10.82
C ILE A 43 -0.92 12.16 11.84
N GLU A 44 -1.75 11.16 12.16
CA GLU A 44 -2.83 11.32 13.14
C GLU A 44 -2.26 11.65 14.54
N LYS A 45 -1.22 10.94 14.97
CA LYS A 45 -0.56 11.22 16.24
C LYS A 45 -0.01 12.65 16.29
N ASN A 46 0.63 13.11 15.21
CA ASN A 46 1.19 14.47 15.14
C ASN A 46 0.08 15.53 15.20
N ALA A 47 -1.01 15.35 14.45
CA ALA A 47 -2.14 16.27 14.45
C ALA A 47 -2.78 16.42 15.85
N GLY A 48 -2.76 15.37 16.66
CA GLY A 48 -3.22 15.41 18.05
C GLY A 48 -2.21 15.98 19.06
N ALA A 49 -0.95 16.22 18.69
CA ALA A 49 0.13 16.50 19.64
C ALA A 49 0.25 17.97 20.08
N HIS A 50 -0.24 18.92 19.27
CA HIS A 50 0.09 20.35 19.45
C HIS A 50 -1.09 21.24 19.88
N GLY A 51 -2.17 20.65 20.38
CA GLY A 51 -3.39 21.39 20.71
C GLY A 51 -4.07 21.96 19.46
N TRP A 52 -5.18 22.66 19.65
CA TRP A 52 -5.96 23.18 18.52
C TRP A 52 -5.38 24.49 18.00
N GLY A 53 -5.07 24.52 16.70
CA GLY A 53 -4.71 25.76 15.99
C GLY A 53 -5.92 26.58 15.58
N THR A 54 -5.68 27.76 14.99
CA THR A 54 -6.74 28.58 14.39
C THR A 54 -7.37 27.85 13.20
N GLU A 55 -8.70 27.83 13.15
CA GLU A 55 -9.43 27.22 12.04
C GLU A 55 -9.12 27.93 10.71
N SER A 56 -8.75 27.16 9.69
CA SER A 56 -8.46 27.69 8.35
C SER A 56 -9.71 27.72 7.47
N LEU A 57 -9.71 28.57 6.44
CA LEU A 57 -10.78 28.57 5.42
C LEU A 57 -10.96 27.20 4.74
N ALA A 58 -9.91 26.37 4.68
CA ALA A 58 -10.00 25.03 4.13
C ALA A 58 -10.80 24.08 5.03
N ALA A 59 -10.74 24.25 6.36
CA ALA A 59 -11.53 23.48 7.32
C ALA A 59 -13.03 23.80 7.20
N LEU A 60 -13.39 25.06 6.93
CA LEU A 60 -14.78 25.51 6.74
C LEU A 60 -15.48 24.92 5.52
N ARG A 61 -14.76 24.22 4.63
CA ARG A 61 -15.33 23.65 3.40
C ARG A 61 -16.05 22.31 3.60
N ASN A 62 -16.11 21.80 4.83
CA ASN A 62 -16.73 20.51 5.17
C ASN A 62 -16.20 19.33 4.34
N HIS A 63 -14.94 19.41 3.89
CA HIS A 63 -14.27 18.29 3.25
C HIS A 63 -13.68 17.38 4.31
N GLN A 64 -13.77 16.06 4.10
CA GLN A 64 -13.08 15.12 4.96
C GLN A 64 -11.56 15.34 4.83
N PRO A 65 -10.83 15.55 5.94
CA PRO A 65 -9.38 15.60 5.91
C PRO A 65 -8.79 14.32 5.33
N THR A 66 -7.82 14.50 4.44
CA THR A 66 -6.93 13.45 3.93
C THR A 66 -5.62 13.47 4.72
N PRO A 67 -4.84 12.38 4.76
CA PRO A 67 -3.51 12.38 5.38
C PRO A 67 -2.61 13.51 4.86
N ARG A 68 -2.68 13.79 3.56
CA ARG A 68 -1.90 14.86 2.92
C ARG A 68 -2.36 16.26 3.31
N SER A 69 -3.66 16.48 3.46
CA SER A 69 -4.18 17.78 3.91
C SER A 69 -3.90 18.01 5.39
N LEU A 70 -3.96 16.95 6.22
CA LEU A 70 -3.56 17.00 7.62
C LEU A 70 -2.09 17.38 7.74
N ALA A 71 -1.19 16.62 7.12
CA ALA A 71 0.24 16.93 7.12
C ALA A 71 0.56 18.34 6.59
N ARG A 72 -0.24 18.89 5.65
CA ARG A 72 -0.06 20.26 5.18
C ARG A 72 -0.52 21.30 6.21
N ALA A 73 -1.61 21.04 6.92
CA ALA A 73 -2.13 21.93 7.96
C ALA A 73 -1.15 22.08 9.13
N GLU A 74 -0.39 21.02 9.42
CA GLU A 74 0.68 21.00 10.43
C GLU A 74 1.90 21.86 10.06
N GLY A 75 2.01 22.34 8.81
CA GLY A 75 3.10 23.20 8.39
C GLY A 75 4.48 22.53 8.54
N ALA A 76 5.37 23.14 9.33
CA ALA A 76 6.73 22.64 9.51
C ALA A 76 6.78 21.24 10.15
N SER A 77 5.91 20.95 11.12
CA SER A 77 5.87 19.64 11.78
C SER A 77 5.37 18.53 10.84
N GLY A 78 4.60 18.88 9.80
CA GLY A 78 4.09 17.95 8.81
C GLY A 78 4.90 17.82 7.52
N ALA A 79 5.93 18.65 7.32
CA ALA A 79 6.73 18.65 6.09
C ALA A 79 7.35 17.28 5.76
N GLN A 80 7.84 16.58 6.78
CA GLN A 80 8.44 15.25 6.62
C GLN A 80 7.41 14.18 6.24
N PHE A 81 6.15 14.29 6.71
CA PHE A 81 5.08 13.39 6.31
C PHE A 81 4.69 13.59 4.84
N LEU A 82 4.74 14.82 4.32
CA LEU A 82 4.51 15.07 2.89
C LEU A 82 5.55 14.34 2.03
N LEU A 83 6.83 14.38 2.43
CA LEU A 83 7.89 13.64 1.74
C LEU A 83 7.69 12.13 1.83
N ALA A 84 7.26 11.62 2.98
CA ALA A 84 6.97 10.20 3.15
C ALA A 84 5.76 9.75 2.31
N LEU A 85 4.74 10.59 2.18
CA LEU A 85 3.59 10.36 1.29
C LEU A 85 4.02 10.33 -0.17
N ASP A 86 4.90 11.24 -0.59
CA ASP A 86 5.48 11.24 -1.94
C ASP A 86 6.29 9.97 -2.24
N ALA A 87 7.12 9.52 -1.29
CA ALA A 87 7.85 8.27 -1.42
C ALA A 87 6.89 7.06 -1.52
N LEU A 88 5.82 7.03 -0.73
CA LEU A 88 4.81 5.98 -0.80
C LEU A 88 4.05 5.99 -2.15
N ASP A 89 3.77 7.17 -2.72
CA ASP A 89 3.17 7.31 -4.04
C ASP A 89 4.10 6.79 -5.15
N ARG A 90 5.40 7.08 -5.07
CA ARG A 90 6.41 6.50 -5.97
C ARG A 90 6.52 4.98 -5.81
N ALA A 91 6.45 4.45 -4.59
CA ALA A 91 6.43 3.00 -4.35
C ALA A 91 5.22 2.32 -5.01
N ARG A 92 4.02 2.93 -4.89
CA ARG A 92 2.80 2.44 -5.56
C ARG A 92 2.93 2.47 -7.07
N ALA A 93 3.54 3.53 -7.63
CA ALA A 93 3.79 3.63 -9.06
C ALA A 93 4.74 2.53 -9.55
N ALA A 94 5.88 2.33 -8.87
CA ALA A 94 6.83 1.27 -9.20
C ALA A 94 6.22 -0.13 -9.08
N ASN A 95 5.40 -0.38 -8.06
CA ASN A 95 4.67 -1.66 -7.95
C ASN A 95 3.69 -1.88 -9.11
N ARG A 96 2.98 -0.84 -9.58
CA ARG A 96 2.08 -0.94 -10.75
C ARG A 96 2.83 -1.23 -12.05
N SER A 97 4.06 -0.74 -12.19
CA SER A 97 4.92 -1.01 -13.35
C SER A 97 5.78 -2.28 -13.19
N SER A 98 5.54 -3.10 -12.16
CA SER A 98 6.33 -4.29 -11.82
C SER A 98 7.83 -4.01 -11.55
N ASP A 99 8.20 -2.78 -11.24
CA ASP A 99 9.55 -2.41 -10.78
C ASP A 99 9.67 -2.67 -9.26
N ILE A 100 10.02 -3.90 -8.92
CA ILE A 100 10.07 -4.36 -7.52
C ILE A 100 11.26 -3.77 -6.78
N ALA A 101 12.39 -3.56 -7.46
CA ALA A 101 13.57 -2.94 -6.87
C ALA A 101 13.31 -1.47 -6.55
N GLY A 102 12.75 -0.72 -7.51
CA GLY A 102 12.33 0.66 -7.30
C GLY A 102 11.30 0.78 -6.20
N CYS A 103 10.28 -0.09 -6.20
CA CYS A 103 9.28 -0.11 -5.14
C CYS A 103 9.91 -0.30 -3.74
N ARG A 104 10.80 -1.29 -3.57
CA ARG A 104 11.48 -1.53 -2.28
C ARG A 104 12.32 -0.34 -1.83
N ARG A 105 13.02 0.31 -2.77
CA ARG A 105 13.80 1.52 -2.50
C ARG A 105 12.91 2.65 -1.98
N GLU A 106 11.79 2.94 -2.65
CA GLU A 106 10.89 4.00 -2.23
C GLU A 106 10.18 3.70 -0.89
N LEU A 107 9.88 2.42 -0.60
CA LEU A 107 9.36 2.02 0.71
C LEU A 107 10.40 2.21 1.82
N SER A 108 11.67 1.94 1.54
CA SER A 108 12.77 2.21 2.47
C SER A 108 12.92 3.70 2.76
N GLU A 109 12.79 4.54 1.73
CA GLU A 109 12.82 5.99 1.87
C GLU A 109 11.66 6.47 2.75
N ALA A 110 10.43 6.08 2.44
CA ALA A 110 9.25 6.41 3.25
C ALA A 110 9.42 5.97 4.72
N THR A 111 9.99 4.79 4.95
CA THR A 111 10.24 4.28 6.31
C THR A 111 11.31 5.08 7.03
N THR A 112 12.37 5.49 6.34
CA THR A 112 13.46 6.30 6.90
C THR A 112 12.96 7.68 7.29
N LEU A 113 12.11 8.29 6.46
CA LEU A 113 11.44 9.55 6.75
C LEU A 113 10.55 9.44 8.00
N LEU A 114 9.92 8.30 8.25
CA LEU A 114 9.15 8.09 9.49
C LEU A 114 10.02 7.91 10.75
N GLN A 115 11.26 7.42 10.60
CA GLN A 115 12.16 7.19 11.74
C GLN A 115 12.91 8.45 12.17
N LYS A 116 13.18 9.34 11.21
CA LYS A 116 13.90 10.60 11.46
C LYS A 116 13.03 11.69 12.09
N HIS A 117 11.72 11.50 12.20
CA HIS A 117 10.81 12.43 12.86
C HIS A 117 10.79 12.09 14.37
N PRO A 118 11.38 12.91 15.25
CA PRO A 118 11.30 12.67 16.69
C PRO A 118 9.85 12.84 17.13
N GLN A 119 9.31 11.80 17.79
CA GLN A 119 7.94 11.77 18.31
C GLN A 119 7.77 12.55 19.60
#